data_AF-A0A0D0D5J0-F1
#
_entry.id   AF-A0A0D0D5J0-F1
#
_cell.length_a   1.000
_cell.length_b   1.000
_cell.length_c   1.000
_cell.angle_alpha   90.00
_cell.angle_beta   90.00
_cell.angle_gamma   90.00
#
_symmetry.space_group_name_H-M   'P 1'
#
loop_
_entity.id
_entity.type
_entity.pdbx_description
1 polymer ?
#
loop_
_entity_poly.entity_id
_entity_poly.type
_entity_poly.pdbx_seq_one_letter_code
_entity_poly.pdbx_strand_id
1 'polypeptide(L)'
;GLTLHLRHDGGVCPSGVREVPQEVPDEEWEPSQPGARHPHLWVPDTPGDLVVVDTLGVHYCNLACCNCPGSPDPHIQLLGAGLFPASTVCPSTVFTFKVLDDFLWDNVECGTAAMNYFSKLKRITSNVFPHLVPDCYRELLWVARIWRVLKLLKWNGFEHDPRLVGLGELVLFCLACPHKGVNLDPEIDKDIWKYSRTIIMDRNFKAKHMHDKKPHDQVFLMDGKGYMVGRKRYHDYLKAAKDTPERLDCNNHRAVNQANAHRHKLKATGIGGCACAPHGCFIPHSLVDFQKGERYRIPKPARLTAG
;
A
#
# COMPACT_ATOMS: atom_id res chain seq x y z
N GLY A 1 2.43 10.21 33.17
CA GLY A 1 2.16 9.34 32.01
C GLY A 1 3.22 8.27 31.93
N LEU A 2 3.00 7.26 31.07
CA LEU A 2 4.03 6.27 30.70
C LEU A 2 5.08 6.96 29.81
N THR A 3 6.37 6.78 30.08
CA THR A 3 7.45 7.31 29.23
C THR A 3 8.16 6.17 28.52
N LEU A 4 8.23 6.25 27.20
CA LEU A 4 8.93 5.32 26.34
C LEU A 4 10.36 5.83 26.09
N HIS A 5 11.33 5.18 26.71
CA HIS A 5 12.75 5.43 26.45
C HIS A 5 13.22 4.59 25.27
N LEU A 6 13.74 5.26 24.23
CA LEU A 6 14.34 4.58 23.09
C LEU A 6 15.81 4.25 23.37
N ARG A 7 16.20 3.02 23.00
CA ARG A 7 17.53 2.42 23.26
C ARG A 7 17.79 2.13 24.74
N HIS A 8 19.02 1.69 25.05
CA HIS A 8 19.48 1.38 26.41
C HIS A 8 18.57 0.41 27.17
N ASP A 9 18.00 -0.58 26.46
CA ASP A 9 17.06 -1.57 27.02
C ASP A 9 15.87 -0.97 27.77
N GLY A 10 15.41 0.22 27.33
CA GLY A 10 14.30 0.95 27.97
C GLY A 10 14.73 1.82 29.15
N GLY A 11 16.03 1.94 29.42
CA GLY A 11 16.60 2.83 30.42
C GLY A 11 16.75 4.28 29.95
N VAL A 12 16.99 5.18 30.91
CA VAL A 12 17.21 6.61 30.63
C VAL A 12 18.53 6.80 29.86
N CYS A 13 18.49 7.62 28.81
CA CYS A 13 19.68 7.95 28.02
C CYS A 13 20.71 8.72 28.88
N PRO A 14 21.97 8.25 28.99
CA PRO A 14 22.99 8.90 29.82
C PRO A 14 23.43 10.26 29.29
N SER A 15 23.24 10.51 27.98
CA SER A 15 23.54 11.81 27.34
C SER A 15 22.34 12.78 27.36
N GLY A 16 21.30 12.48 28.13
CA GLY A 16 20.06 13.25 28.15
C GLY A 16 19.07 12.85 27.06
N VAL A 17 17.86 13.40 27.14
CA VAL A 17 16.75 13.11 26.21
C VAL A 17 16.69 14.20 25.14
N ARG A 18 16.55 13.80 23.88
CA ARG A 18 16.19 14.75 22.81
C ARG A 18 14.68 14.89 22.76
N GLU A 19 14.17 16.07 23.11
CA GLU A 19 12.79 16.43 22.81
C GLU A 19 12.63 16.56 21.29
N VAL A 20 11.59 15.93 20.75
CA VAL A 20 11.26 16.00 19.33
C VAL A 20 10.41 17.25 19.11
N PRO A 21 10.85 18.26 18.34
CA PRO A 21 10.03 19.43 18.05
C PRO A 21 8.75 19.02 17.32
N GLN A 22 7.58 19.42 17.82
CA GLN A 22 6.30 19.32 17.12
C GLN A 22 5.96 20.66 16.48
N GLU A 23 5.66 20.64 15.18
CA GLU A 23 4.94 21.74 14.55
C GLU A 23 3.48 21.67 15.00
N VAL A 24 3.00 22.76 15.61
CA VAL A 24 1.57 22.97 15.85
C VAL A 24 0.92 23.21 14.49
N PRO A 25 -0.10 22.45 14.08
CA PRO A 25 -0.78 22.73 12.83
C PRO A 25 -1.42 24.12 12.88
N ASP A 26 -1.01 25.01 11.97
CA ASP A 26 -1.76 26.22 11.65
C ASP A 26 -3.02 25.82 10.86
N GLU A 27 -4.09 25.43 11.57
CA GLU A 27 -5.45 25.47 11.01
C GLU A 27 -6.50 25.45 12.14
N GLU A 28 -7.15 26.60 12.28
CA GLU A 28 -8.42 26.93 12.96
C GLU A 28 -9.34 25.72 13.21
N TRP A 29 -9.22 25.10 14.38
CA TRP A 29 -10.24 24.24 14.97
C TRP A 29 -10.81 24.93 16.20
N GLU A 30 -12.08 25.34 16.12
CA GLU A 30 -12.85 25.79 17.27
C GLU A 30 -12.83 24.71 18.36
N PRO A 31 -12.30 25.00 19.57
CA PRO A 31 -12.27 24.02 20.64
C PRO A 31 -13.70 23.75 21.09
N SER A 32 -14.23 22.58 20.75
CA SER A 32 -15.45 22.08 21.37
C SER A 32 -15.19 21.96 22.87
N GLN A 33 -15.98 22.70 23.66
CA GLN A 33 -15.92 22.83 25.11
C GLN A 33 -15.59 21.49 25.82
N PRO A 34 -14.71 21.48 26.84
CA PRO A 34 -14.27 20.26 27.48
C PRO A 34 -15.38 19.69 28.37
N GLY A 35 -16.23 18.83 27.78
CA GLY A 35 -17.01 17.87 28.56
C GLY A 35 -16.06 16.91 29.27
N ALA A 36 -16.34 16.61 30.55
CA ALA A 36 -15.51 15.80 31.45
C ALA A 36 -15.03 14.49 30.78
N ARG A 37 -13.78 14.49 30.30
CA ARG A 37 -13.11 13.30 29.76
C ARG A 37 -12.67 12.40 30.92
N HIS A 38 -12.85 11.10 30.77
CA HIS A 38 -12.37 10.12 31.76
C HIS A 38 -10.83 10.14 31.81
N PRO A 39 -10.16 9.93 32.97
CA PRO A 39 -8.70 10.11 33.10
C PRO A 39 -7.81 9.34 32.11
N HIS A 40 -8.29 8.23 31.54
CA HIS A 40 -7.55 7.44 30.53
C HIS A 40 -7.72 7.95 29.08
N LEU A 41 -8.61 8.93 28.85
CA LEU A 41 -8.87 9.59 27.56
C LEU A 41 -8.47 11.08 27.61
N TRP A 42 -7.79 11.48 28.68
CA TRP A 42 -7.17 12.80 28.73
C TRP A 42 -6.02 12.81 27.73
N VAL A 43 -6.18 13.59 26.66
CA VAL A 43 -5.04 14.10 25.90
C VAL A 43 -4.30 14.99 26.91
N PRO A 44 -3.09 14.63 27.36
CA PRO A 44 -2.38 15.50 28.28
C PRO A 44 -2.03 16.80 27.55
N ASP A 45 -2.16 17.94 28.23
CA ASP A 45 -1.86 19.27 27.66
C ASP A 45 -0.34 19.55 27.58
N THR A 46 0.49 18.51 27.62
CA THR A 46 1.95 18.62 27.66
C THR A 46 2.56 18.43 26.28
N PRO A 47 3.51 19.29 25.86
CA PRO A 47 4.33 19.03 24.68
C PRO A 47 5.12 17.72 24.90
N GLY A 48 4.90 16.70 24.06
CA GLY A 48 5.61 15.43 24.14
C GLY A 48 4.76 14.15 24.05
N ASP A 49 3.44 14.25 23.91
CA ASP A 49 2.56 13.10 23.85
C ASP A 49 2.56 12.40 22.48
N LEU A 50 3.11 11.19 22.48
CA LEU A 50 3.10 10.23 21.39
C LEU A 50 1.83 9.39 21.47
N VAL A 51 1.05 9.38 20.38
CA VAL A 51 -0.06 8.45 20.21
C VAL A 51 0.48 7.11 19.70
N VAL A 52 0.34 6.07 20.51
CA VAL A 52 0.74 4.70 20.18
C VAL A 52 -0.51 3.88 19.87
N VAL A 53 -0.62 3.42 18.63
CA VAL A 53 -1.69 2.51 18.21
C VAL A 53 -1.18 1.08 18.26
N ASP A 54 -1.82 0.24 19.07
CA ASP A 54 -1.56 -1.19 19.22
C ASP A 54 -2.85 -2.02 19.02
N THR A 55 -2.70 -3.34 18.89
CA THR A 55 -3.82 -4.30 18.98
C THR A 55 -4.66 -4.17 20.25
N LEU A 56 -4.07 -3.67 21.35
CA LEU A 56 -4.75 -3.42 22.62
C LEU A 56 -5.51 -2.08 22.66
N GLY A 57 -5.42 -1.25 21.62
CA GLY A 57 -6.08 0.05 21.54
C GLY A 57 -5.12 1.19 21.23
N VAL A 58 -5.56 2.41 21.53
CA VAL A 58 -4.84 3.66 21.31
C VAL A 58 -4.40 4.20 22.67
N HIS A 59 -3.10 4.48 22.80
CA HIS A 59 -2.47 4.85 24.05
C HIS A 59 -1.70 6.17 23.90
N TYR A 60 -1.53 6.89 25.00
CA TYR A 60 -0.67 8.08 25.08
C TYR A 60 0.58 7.75 25.89
N CYS A 61 1.74 8.11 25.34
CA CYS A 61 3.03 7.91 25.99
C CYS A 61 3.91 9.15 25.77
N ASN A 62 4.79 9.47 26.72
CA ASN A 62 5.88 10.41 26.46
C ASN A 62 6.98 9.72 25.67
N LEU A 63 7.58 10.40 24.70
CA LEU A 63 8.70 9.86 23.93
C LEU A 63 10.04 10.43 24.41
N ALA A 64 10.97 9.56 24.76
CA ALA A 64 12.33 9.94 25.09
C ALA A 64 13.34 9.30 24.11
N CYS A 65 13.76 10.07 23.11
CA CYS A 65 14.76 9.64 22.14
C CYS A 65 16.18 9.68 22.72
N CYS A 66 17.00 8.69 22.36
CA CYS A 66 18.42 8.69 22.69
C CYS A 66 19.14 9.81 21.92
N ASN A 67 20.04 10.52 22.61
CA ASN A 67 20.82 11.62 22.07
C ASN A 67 22.34 11.38 22.16
N CYS A 68 22.76 10.12 22.38
CA CYS A 68 24.19 9.77 22.42
C CYS A 68 24.86 10.08 21.07
N PRO A 69 26.15 10.48 21.05
CA PRO A 69 26.89 10.64 19.80
C PRO A 69 26.80 9.39 18.92
N GLY A 70 26.41 9.56 17.65
CA GLY A 70 26.20 8.46 16.71
C GLY A 70 24.83 7.76 16.83
N SER A 71 23.89 8.29 17.63
CA SER A 71 22.52 7.80 17.61
C SER A 71 21.84 8.11 16.27
N PRO A 72 21.10 7.16 15.68
CA PRO A 72 20.35 7.39 14.45
C PRO A 72 19.16 8.31 14.72
N ASP A 73 18.54 8.81 13.66
CA ASP A 73 17.40 9.72 13.77
C ASP A 73 16.22 9.12 14.55
N PRO A 74 15.37 9.94 15.18
CA PRO A 74 14.24 9.49 16.01
C PRO A 74 13.36 8.43 15.33
N HIS A 75 13.02 8.62 14.05
CA HIS A 75 12.19 7.69 13.31
C HIS A 75 12.85 6.31 13.12
N ILE A 76 14.18 6.24 13.01
CA ILE A 76 14.93 4.98 12.94
C ILE A 76 14.99 4.31 14.32
N GLN A 77 15.15 5.10 15.40
CA GLN A 77 15.11 4.56 16.76
C GLN A 77 13.74 3.94 17.06
N LEU A 78 12.65 4.59 16.64
CA LEU A 78 11.28 4.07 16.75
C LEU A 78 11.11 2.75 16.00
N LEU A 79 11.59 2.68 14.75
CA LEU A 79 11.55 1.44 13.96
C LEU A 79 12.32 0.31 14.65
N GLY A 80 13.49 0.63 15.24
CA GLY A 80 14.27 -0.32 16.04
C GLY A 80 13.54 -0.81 17.30
N ALA A 81 12.61 -0.01 17.84
CA ALA A 81 11.75 -0.36 18.96
C ALA A 81 10.45 -1.08 18.53
N GLY A 82 10.27 -1.42 17.26
CA GLY A 82 9.05 -2.05 16.75
C GLY A 82 7.87 -1.10 16.58
N LEU A 83 8.14 0.22 16.53
CA LEU A 83 7.17 1.28 16.36
C LEU A 83 7.36 1.94 15.00
N PHE A 84 6.35 1.82 14.15
CA PHE A 84 6.34 2.44 12.84
C PHE A 84 5.79 3.87 12.94
N PRO A 85 6.60 4.91 12.69
CA PRO A 85 6.14 6.29 12.77
C PRO A 85 5.26 6.65 11.58
N ALA A 86 4.18 7.38 11.85
CA ALA A 86 3.33 7.97 10.81
C ALA A 86 4.04 9.09 10.05
N SER A 87 5.05 9.73 10.65
CA SER A 87 5.86 10.79 10.02
C SER A 87 7.33 10.62 10.39
N THR A 88 8.23 10.81 9.44
CA THR A 88 9.67 10.75 9.67
C THR A 88 10.25 12.05 10.23
N VAL A 89 9.56 13.18 10.01
CA VAL A 89 9.99 14.52 10.43
C VAL A 89 9.62 14.76 11.88
N CYS A 90 8.35 14.52 12.22
CA CYS A 90 7.85 14.69 13.57
C CYS A 90 6.84 13.56 13.91
N PRO A 91 7.31 12.46 14.51
CA PRO A 91 6.44 11.35 14.88
C PRO A 91 5.57 11.71 16.10
N SER A 92 4.36 12.20 15.86
CA SER A 92 3.31 12.35 16.88
C SER A 92 2.44 11.10 17.03
N THR A 93 2.41 10.26 16.00
CA THR A 93 1.65 9.00 15.97
C THR A 93 2.57 7.87 15.51
N VAL A 94 2.51 6.75 16.22
CA VAL A 94 3.23 5.52 15.88
C VAL A 94 2.29 4.31 15.92
N PHE A 95 2.56 3.33 15.08
CA PHE A 95 1.84 2.05 15.03
C PHE A 95 2.80 0.93 15.42
N THR A 96 2.39 0.05 16.32
CA THR A 96 3.20 -1.15 16.58
C THR A 96 3.24 -2.03 15.33
N PHE A 97 4.33 -2.75 15.10
CA PHE A 97 4.38 -3.73 14.00
C PHE A 97 3.26 -4.78 14.14
N LYS A 98 2.88 -5.08 15.39
CA LYS A 98 1.80 -6.01 15.71
C LYS A 98 0.44 -5.53 15.17
N VAL A 99 0.06 -4.26 15.38
CA VAL A 99 -1.22 -3.75 14.85
C VAL A 99 -1.23 -3.67 13.33
N LEU A 100 -0.07 -3.39 12.72
CA LEU A 100 0.05 -3.38 11.27
C LEU A 100 -0.12 -4.79 10.68
N ASP A 101 0.53 -5.79 11.28
CA ASP A 101 0.37 -7.19 10.86
C ASP A 101 -1.06 -7.71 11.11
N ASP A 102 -1.64 -7.42 12.27
CA ASP A 102 -3.03 -7.77 12.61
C ASP A 102 -4.02 -7.16 11.61
N PHE A 103 -3.86 -5.88 11.26
CA PHE A 103 -4.67 -5.24 10.22
C PHE A 103 -4.52 -5.91 8.86
N LEU A 104 -3.32 -6.33 8.46
CA LEU A 104 -3.13 -7.04 7.20
C LEU A 104 -3.87 -8.38 7.17
N TRP A 105 -3.83 -9.14 8.27
CA TRP A 105 -4.58 -10.39 8.40
C TRP A 105 -6.08 -10.15 8.39
N ASP A 106 -6.60 -9.23 9.20
CA ASP A 106 -8.03 -8.88 9.23
C ASP A 106 -8.53 -8.38 7.86
N ASN A 107 -7.69 -7.69 7.09
CA ASN A 107 -8.07 -7.23 5.76
C ASN A 107 -8.13 -8.37 4.73
N VAL A 108 -7.21 -9.34 4.79
CA VAL A 108 -7.13 -10.45 3.83
C VAL A 108 -8.12 -11.56 4.17
N GLU A 109 -8.16 -11.99 5.43
CA GLU A 109 -8.95 -13.15 5.86
C GLU A 109 -10.42 -12.78 6.09
N CYS A 110 -10.65 -11.70 6.84
CA CYS A 110 -12.00 -11.29 7.25
C CYS A 110 -12.65 -10.30 6.27
N GLY A 111 -11.92 -9.81 5.26
CA GLY A 111 -12.38 -8.75 4.37
C GLY A 111 -12.68 -7.43 5.10
N THR A 112 -12.09 -7.22 6.28
CA THR A 112 -12.39 -6.06 7.13
C THR A 112 -11.91 -4.79 6.46
N ALA A 113 -12.83 -3.85 6.26
CA ALA A 113 -12.48 -2.51 5.81
C ALA A 113 -11.67 -1.78 6.88
N ALA A 114 -10.66 -1.00 6.48
CA ALA A 114 -9.80 -0.26 7.41
C ALA A 114 -10.58 0.60 8.42
N MET A 115 -11.71 1.20 7.98
CA MET A 115 -12.58 1.99 8.85
C MET A 115 -13.19 1.15 9.98
N ASN A 116 -13.63 -0.07 9.67
CA ASN A 116 -14.21 -0.99 10.65
C ASN A 116 -13.14 -1.49 11.61
N TYR A 117 -11.94 -1.79 11.09
CA TYR A 117 -10.80 -2.19 11.91
C TYR A 117 -10.41 -1.08 12.90
N PHE A 118 -10.30 0.17 12.44
CA PHE A 118 -9.99 1.28 13.33
C PHE A 118 -11.13 1.57 14.31
N SER A 119 -12.39 1.41 13.90
CA SER A 119 -13.54 1.50 14.82
C SER A 119 -13.51 0.43 15.92
N LYS A 120 -13.04 -0.79 15.60
CA LYS A 120 -12.76 -1.85 16.59
C LYS A 120 -11.68 -1.39 17.57
N LEU A 121 -10.56 -0.82 17.12
CA LEU A 121 -9.53 -0.28 17.99
C LEU A 121 -10.05 0.81 18.94
N LYS A 122 -10.89 1.73 18.44
CA LYS A 122 -11.53 2.75 19.28
C LYS A 122 -12.39 2.12 20.39
N ARG A 123 -13.16 1.08 20.07
CA ARG A 123 -14.00 0.37 21.06
C ARG A 123 -13.19 -0.46 22.05
N ILE A 124 -12.08 -1.06 21.63
CA ILE A 124 -11.15 -1.75 22.53
C ILE A 124 -10.56 -0.73 23.51
N THR A 125 -10.18 0.47 23.02
CA THR A 125 -9.62 1.54 23.84
C THR A 125 -10.64 2.09 24.85
N SER A 126 -11.84 2.40 24.38
CA SER A 126 -12.97 2.82 25.22
C SER A 126 -14.28 2.41 24.57
N ASN A 127 -14.93 1.41 25.15
CA ASN A 127 -16.22 0.95 24.64
C ASN A 127 -17.36 1.94 24.96
N VAL A 128 -17.22 2.70 26.06
CA VAL A 128 -18.22 3.68 26.51
C VAL A 128 -18.13 4.97 25.69
N PHE A 129 -16.91 5.43 25.40
CA PHE A 129 -16.67 6.70 24.71
C PHE A 129 -15.71 6.55 23.51
N PRO A 130 -16.03 5.73 22.49
CA PRO A 130 -15.14 5.49 21.36
C PRO A 130 -14.89 6.75 20.52
N HIS A 131 -15.79 7.73 20.57
CA HIS A 131 -15.65 9.00 19.86
C HIS A 131 -14.62 9.95 20.47
N LEU A 132 -14.21 9.72 21.73
CA LEU A 132 -13.15 10.49 22.39
C LEU A 132 -11.75 9.94 22.11
N VAL A 133 -11.64 8.78 21.47
CA VAL A 133 -10.36 8.17 21.10
C VAL A 133 -9.81 8.89 19.85
N PRO A 134 -8.51 9.25 19.82
CA PRO A 134 -7.87 9.88 18.66
C PRO A 134 -8.17 9.17 17.35
N ASP A 135 -8.46 9.97 16.32
CA ASP A 135 -8.74 9.43 15.00
C ASP A 135 -7.49 9.34 14.12
N CYS A 136 -6.68 8.30 14.35
CA CYS A 136 -5.49 8.01 13.56
C CYS A 136 -5.79 7.13 12.30
N TYR A 137 -7.02 7.17 11.80
CA TYR A 137 -7.46 6.33 10.68
C TYR A 137 -6.70 6.63 9.38
N ARG A 138 -6.45 7.91 9.09
CA ARG A 138 -5.77 8.32 7.84
C ARG A 138 -4.32 7.89 7.83
N GLU A 139 -3.67 7.99 8.98
CA GLU A 139 -2.31 7.55 9.26
C GLU A 139 -2.22 6.03 9.11
N LEU A 140 -3.19 5.28 9.66
CA LEU A 140 -3.25 3.82 9.47
C LEU A 140 -3.31 3.45 7.99
N LEU A 141 -4.16 4.10 7.19
CA LEU A 141 -4.25 3.83 5.76
C LEU A 141 -2.91 4.04 5.04
N TRP A 142 -2.18 5.08 5.42
CA TRP A 142 -0.90 5.40 4.78
C TRP A 142 0.20 4.43 5.23
N VAL A 143 0.38 4.27 6.54
CA VAL A 143 1.39 3.40 7.14
C VAL A 143 1.17 1.95 6.70
N ALA A 144 -0.08 1.46 6.68
CA ALA A 144 -0.37 0.09 6.25
C ALA A 144 -0.01 -0.15 4.77
N ARG A 145 -0.12 0.86 3.89
CA ARG A 145 0.31 0.73 2.48
C ARG A 145 1.83 0.61 2.39
N ILE A 146 2.57 1.44 3.13
CA ILE A 146 4.03 1.36 3.18
C ILE A 146 4.46 0.01 3.77
N TRP A 147 3.82 -0.41 4.87
CA TRP A 147 4.09 -1.67 5.54
C TRP A 147 3.94 -2.87 4.60
N ARG A 148 2.86 -2.93 3.80
CA ARG A 148 2.69 -3.98 2.76
C ARG A 148 3.86 -4.03 1.79
N VAL A 149 4.33 -2.88 1.33
CA VAL A 149 5.44 -2.80 0.38
C VAL A 149 6.76 -3.22 1.02
N LEU A 150 7.01 -2.82 2.27
CA LEU A 150 8.19 -3.23 3.02
C LEU A 150 8.21 -4.74 3.27
N LYS A 151 7.06 -5.34 3.64
CA LYS A 151 6.92 -6.80 3.77
C LYS A 151 7.19 -7.50 2.44
N LEU A 152 6.68 -6.95 1.34
CA LEU A 152 6.91 -7.49 0.01
C LEU A 152 8.38 -7.42 -0.42
N LEU A 153 9.06 -6.30 -0.15
CA LEU A 153 10.49 -6.15 -0.40
C LEU A 153 11.31 -7.16 0.43
N LYS A 154 10.98 -7.28 1.72
CA LYS A 154 11.62 -8.24 2.63
C LYS A 154 11.45 -9.68 2.14
N TRP A 155 10.23 -10.07 1.75
CA TRP A 155 9.95 -11.42 1.26
C TRP A 155 10.67 -11.77 -0.05
N ASN A 156 10.97 -10.77 -0.89
CA ASN A 156 11.72 -10.97 -2.13
C ASN A 156 13.24 -10.75 -1.96
N GLY A 157 13.74 -10.58 -0.72
CA GLY A 157 15.18 -10.48 -0.44
C GLY A 157 15.83 -9.13 -0.77
N PHE A 158 15.05 -8.10 -1.13
CA PHE A 158 15.56 -6.76 -1.44
C PHE A 158 16.06 -5.98 -0.23
N GLU A 159 16.06 -6.58 0.96
CA GLU A 159 16.73 -6.03 2.14
C GLU A 159 18.27 -6.13 2.02
N HIS A 160 18.77 -7.21 1.38
CA HIS A 160 20.21 -7.49 1.29
C HIS A 160 20.83 -7.11 -0.06
N ASP A 161 20.01 -6.89 -1.08
CA ASP A 161 20.43 -6.48 -2.42
C ASP A 161 19.91 -5.07 -2.70
N PRO A 162 20.78 -4.02 -2.58
CA PRO A 162 20.37 -2.63 -2.74
C PRO A 162 20.12 -2.24 -4.22
N ARG A 163 20.06 -3.20 -5.15
CA ARG A 163 19.72 -2.90 -6.54
C ARG A 163 18.29 -2.39 -6.66
N LEU A 164 18.05 -1.66 -7.74
CA LEU A 164 16.70 -1.24 -8.08
C LEU A 164 15.85 -2.46 -8.46
N VAL A 165 14.73 -2.61 -7.77
CA VAL A 165 13.70 -3.62 -8.09
C VAL A 165 13.27 -3.49 -9.55
N GLY A 166 13.44 -4.58 -10.31
CA GLY A 166 13.05 -4.68 -11.71
C GLY A 166 11.54 -4.74 -11.92
N LEU A 167 11.13 -4.85 -13.18
CA LEU A 167 9.72 -4.89 -13.55
C LEU A 167 9.10 -6.24 -13.22
N GLY A 168 8.02 -6.24 -12.45
CA GLY A 168 7.34 -7.45 -11.99
C GLY A 168 8.13 -8.30 -10.99
N GLU A 169 9.29 -7.85 -10.50
CA GLU A 169 10.14 -8.66 -9.62
C GLU A 169 9.62 -8.81 -8.18
N LEU A 170 8.61 -8.02 -7.75
CA LEU A 170 8.04 -8.14 -6.40
C LEU A 170 6.93 -9.17 -6.29
N VAL A 171 6.55 -9.82 -7.39
CA VAL A 171 5.45 -10.78 -7.42
C VAL A 171 5.88 -12.06 -8.11
N LEU A 172 5.37 -13.18 -7.63
CA LEU A 172 5.63 -14.47 -8.23
C LEU A 172 4.66 -14.71 -9.39
N PHE A 173 5.18 -15.29 -10.47
CA PHE A 173 4.31 -15.93 -11.46
C PHE A 173 3.93 -17.35 -11.01
N CYS A 174 3.06 -18.03 -11.76
CA CYS A 174 2.57 -19.37 -11.45
C CYS A 174 3.72 -20.38 -11.32
N LEU A 175 3.94 -20.91 -10.10
CA LEU A 175 4.97 -21.92 -9.84
C LEU A 175 4.70 -23.26 -10.55
N ALA A 176 3.43 -23.55 -10.86
CA ALA A 176 3.03 -24.76 -11.58
C ALA A 176 3.13 -24.60 -13.11
N CYS A 177 3.25 -23.37 -13.63
CA CYS A 177 3.45 -23.19 -15.05
C CYS A 177 4.88 -23.61 -15.47
N PRO A 178 5.05 -24.11 -16.70
CA PRO A 178 6.36 -24.47 -17.25
C PRO A 178 7.33 -23.29 -17.32
N HIS A 179 8.36 -23.23 -16.48
CA HIS A 179 9.39 -22.17 -16.39
C HIS A 179 10.77 -22.74 -16.71
N LYS A 180 11.22 -22.48 -17.94
CA LYS A 180 12.56 -22.82 -18.39
C LYS A 180 13.62 -22.21 -17.46
N GLY A 181 14.58 -23.01 -17.02
CA GLY A 181 15.64 -22.61 -16.08
C GLY A 181 15.19 -22.44 -14.62
N VAL A 182 13.92 -22.67 -14.29
CA VAL A 182 13.40 -22.59 -12.91
C VAL A 182 12.86 -23.94 -12.46
N ASN A 183 11.81 -24.45 -13.11
CA ASN A 183 11.21 -25.75 -12.83
C ASN A 183 11.22 -26.68 -14.06
N LEU A 184 11.81 -26.22 -15.17
CA LEU A 184 12.12 -27.00 -16.35
C LEU A 184 13.60 -26.86 -16.68
N ASP A 185 14.15 -27.94 -17.26
CA ASP A 185 15.50 -27.98 -17.76
C ASP A 185 15.76 -26.86 -18.80
N PRO A 186 16.84 -26.06 -18.66
CA PRO A 186 17.21 -25.04 -19.64
C PRO A 186 17.61 -25.61 -21.01
N GLU A 187 17.95 -26.88 -21.12
CA GLU A 187 18.29 -27.54 -22.39
C GLU A 187 17.07 -28.16 -23.08
N ILE A 188 15.88 -28.00 -22.50
CA ILE A 188 14.65 -28.57 -23.06
C ILE A 188 14.36 -28.03 -24.46
N ASP A 189 14.03 -28.96 -25.36
CA ASP A 189 13.80 -28.72 -26.79
C ASP A 189 12.65 -27.71 -27.02
N LYS A 190 12.83 -26.85 -28.03
CA LYS A 190 11.96 -25.71 -28.35
C LYS A 190 10.62 -26.14 -28.95
N ASP A 191 10.52 -27.36 -29.50
CA ASP A 191 9.35 -27.86 -30.22
C ASP A 191 8.29 -28.56 -29.34
N ILE A 192 8.44 -28.51 -28.01
CA ILE A 192 7.56 -29.26 -27.12
C ILE A 192 6.35 -28.42 -26.72
N TRP A 193 5.25 -28.60 -27.47
CA TRP A 193 3.91 -28.11 -27.13
C TRP A 193 3.46 -28.46 -25.69
N LYS A 194 4.03 -29.51 -25.08
CA LYS A 194 3.73 -29.95 -23.71
C LYS A 194 4.12 -28.92 -22.64
N TYR A 195 5.01 -27.98 -22.97
CA TYR A 195 5.43 -26.89 -22.06
C TYR A 195 4.85 -25.53 -22.46
N SER A 196 3.94 -25.51 -23.44
CA SER A 196 3.22 -24.31 -23.84
C SER A 196 2.36 -23.79 -22.69
N ARG A 197 2.42 -22.48 -22.46
CA ARG A 197 1.55 -21.80 -21.50
C ARG A 197 0.33 -21.26 -22.23
N THR A 198 -0.85 -21.70 -21.82
CA THR A 198 -2.09 -21.04 -22.23
C THR A 198 -2.31 -19.80 -21.36
N ILE A 199 -2.41 -18.64 -22.01
CA ILE A 199 -2.64 -17.36 -21.35
C ILE A 199 -4.07 -16.92 -21.67
N ILE A 200 -4.83 -16.58 -20.64
CA ILE A 200 -6.15 -15.96 -20.76
C ILE A 200 -6.03 -14.46 -20.44
N MET A 201 -6.90 -13.68 -21.06
CA MET A 201 -7.06 -12.26 -20.75
C MET A 201 -8.43 -12.05 -20.16
N ASP A 202 -8.50 -11.38 -19.01
CA ASP A 202 -9.75 -11.01 -18.36
C ASP A 202 -9.78 -9.53 -18.01
N ARG A 203 -10.99 -8.99 -17.84
CA ARG A 203 -11.25 -7.56 -17.66
C ARG A 203 -12.31 -7.32 -16.59
N ASN A 204 -11.97 -6.45 -15.65
CA ASN A 204 -12.88 -5.94 -14.65
C ASN A 204 -13.27 -4.47 -14.93
N PHE A 205 -14.46 -4.25 -15.49
CA PHE A 205 -15.01 -2.91 -15.76
C PHE A 205 -15.69 -2.24 -14.56
N LYS A 206 -15.72 -2.92 -13.40
CA LYS A 206 -16.24 -2.34 -12.15
C LYS A 206 -15.12 -1.67 -11.34
N ALA A 207 -13.86 -1.99 -11.61
CA ALA A 207 -12.68 -1.39 -11.01
C ALA A 207 -12.41 0.03 -11.56
N LYS A 208 -13.24 0.98 -11.15
CA LYS A 208 -13.14 2.38 -11.57
C LYS A 208 -12.15 3.13 -10.69
N HIS A 209 -11.31 3.95 -11.31
CA HIS A 209 -10.41 4.86 -10.62
C HIS A 209 -10.76 6.30 -11.01
N MET A 210 -11.02 7.13 -10.01
CA MET A 210 -11.32 8.55 -10.20
C MET A 210 -10.04 9.35 -10.45
N HIS A 211 -10.17 10.53 -11.03
CA HIS A 211 -9.03 11.45 -11.08
C HIS A 211 -8.63 11.89 -9.68
N ASP A 212 -7.32 11.89 -9.43
CA ASP A 212 -6.73 12.40 -8.20
C ASP A 212 -6.95 13.91 -8.12
N LYS A 213 -7.32 14.42 -6.93
CA LYS A 213 -7.46 15.88 -6.72
C LYS A 213 -6.14 16.62 -6.89
N LYS A 214 -5.04 15.99 -6.47
CA LYS A 214 -3.67 16.52 -6.55
C LYS A 214 -2.76 15.46 -7.18
N PRO A 215 -2.64 15.43 -8.52
CA PRO A 215 -1.86 14.39 -9.22
C PRO A 215 -0.35 14.56 -9.03
N HIS A 216 0.13 15.78 -8.79
CA HIS A 216 1.56 16.08 -8.60
C HIS A 216 2.11 15.56 -7.26
N ASP A 217 1.23 15.40 -6.26
CA ASP A 217 1.59 14.93 -4.92
C ASP A 217 1.58 13.39 -4.82
N GLN A 218 1.22 12.69 -5.90
CA GLN A 218 1.05 11.24 -5.88
C GLN A 218 2.39 10.51 -5.94
N VAL A 219 2.63 9.67 -4.93
CA VAL A 219 3.79 8.77 -4.85
C VAL A 219 3.35 7.34 -5.13
N PHE A 220 4.06 6.65 -6.02
CA PHE A 220 3.71 5.31 -6.47
C PHE A 220 4.74 4.30 -5.96
N LEU A 221 4.36 3.55 -4.94
CA LEU A 221 5.28 2.66 -4.21
C LEU A 221 5.75 1.45 -5.04
N MET A 222 4.92 0.98 -5.98
CA MET A 222 5.15 -0.26 -6.75
C MET A 222 5.00 -0.07 -8.27
N ASP A 223 5.30 1.12 -8.80
CA ASP A 223 5.10 1.42 -10.22
C ASP A 223 5.86 0.44 -11.15
N GLY A 224 5.13 -0.47 -11.79
CA GLY A 224 5.71 -1.51 -12.65
C GLY A 224 6.42 -2.65 -11.91
N LYS A 225 6.50 -2.63 -10.58
CA LYS A 225 7.28 -3.61 -9.79
C LYS A 225 6.50 -4.88 -9.45
N GLY A 226 5.18 -4.84 -9.58
CA GLY A 226 4.28 -5.98 -9.32
C GLY A 226 3.52 -6.43 -10.56
N TYR A 227 2.23 -6.75 -10.39
CA TYR A 227 1.37 -7.18 -11.50
C TYR A 227 1.03 -6.08 -12.50
N MET A 228 0.91 -4.83 -12.05
CA MET A 228 0.59 -3.68 -12.90
C MET A 228 1.79 -3.28 -13.77
N VAL A 229 1.53 -2.95 -15.04
CA VAL A 229 2.51 -2.37 -15.95
C VAL A 229 2.92 -0.98 -15.47
N GLY A 230 4.21 -0.64 -15.59
CA GLY A 230 4.72 0.67 -15.23
C GLY A 230 4.02 1.79 -16.01
N ARG A 231 3.58 2.85 -15.30
CA ARG A 231 2.69 3.85 -15.88
C ARG A 231 3.31 4.60 -17.04
N LYS A 232 4.57 5.04 -16.93
CA LYS A 232 5.26 5.76 -18.02
C LYS A 232 5.24 4.93 -19.31
N ARG A 233 5.70 3.67 -19.22
CA ARG A 233 5.71 2.73 -20.36
C ARG A 233 4.32 2.54 -20.95
N TYR A 234 3.30 2.38 -20.10
CA TYR A 234 1.95 2.19 -20.59
C TYR A 234 1.38 3.45 -21.26
N HIS A 235 1.61 4.64 -20.72
CA HIS A 235 1.17 5.90 -21.34
C HIS A 235 1.87 6.16 -22.69
N ASP A 236 3.15 5.85 -22.79
CA ASP A 236 3.89 5.96 -24.06
C ASP A 236 3.34 4.98 -25.10
N TYR A 237 3.02 3.75 -24.70
CA TYR A 237 2.31 2.79 -25.54
C TYR A 237 0.94 3.30 -25.99
N LEU A 238 0.16 3.87 -25.07
CA LEU A 238 -1.15 4.45 -25.40
C LEU A 238 -1.02 5.61 -26.41
N LYS A 239 0.02 6.45 -26.32
CA LYS A 239 0.23 7.53 -27.30
C LYS A 239 0.58 7.00 -28.70
N ALA A 240 1.37 5.92 -28.77
CA ALA A 240 1.80 5.33 -30.02
C ALA A 240 0.75 4.42 -30.69
N ALA A 241 -0.14 3.82 -29.89
CA ALA A 241 -1.17 2.92 -30.38
C ALA A 241 -2.20 3.67 -31.25
N LYS A 242 -2.33 3.24 -32.51
CA LYS A 242 -3.38 3.72 -33.42
C LYS A 242 -4.73 3.10 -33.02
N ASP A 243 -5.75 3.92 -32.83
CA ASP A 243 -7.12 3.42 -32.68
C ASP A 243 -7.65 3.02 -34.05
N THR A 244 -7.94 1.73 -34.24
CA THR A 244 -8.85 1.30 -35.30
C THR A 244 -10.23 1.20 -34.68
N PRO A 245 -11.15 2.16 -34.90
CA PRO A 245 -12.52 1.98 -34.46
C PRO A 245 -13.09 0.78 -35.19
N GLU A 246 -13.33 -0.33 -34.47
CA GLU A 246 -14.16 -1.41 -34.97
C GLU A 246 -15.58 -0.85 -35.15
N ARG A 247 -15.94 -0.59 -36.40
CA ARG A 247 -17.30 -0.22 -36.77
C ARG A 247 -18.13 -1.48 -36.63
N LEU A 248 -18.88 -1.59 -35.54
CA LEU A 248 -19.85 -2.66 -35.38
C LEU A 248 -20.98 -2.42 -36.39
N ASP A 249 -21.08 -3.27 -37.41
CA ASP A 249 -22.12 -3.24 -38.45
C ASP A 249 -23.51 -3.67 -37.93
N CYS A 250 -23.65 -3.91 -36.62
CA CYS A 250 -24.89 -4.33 -35.98
C CYS A 250 -25.60 -3.15 -35.33
N ASN A 251 -26.86 -2.93 -35.72
CA ASN A 251 -27.75 -1.93 -35.14
C ASN A 251 -27.96 -2.19 -33.63
N ASN A 252 -27.70 -1.17 -32.80
CA ASN A 252 -28.18 -1.05 -31.41
C ASN A 252 -27.53 -1.92 -30.30
N HIS A 253 -26.20 -2.04 -30.27
CA HIS A 253 -25.51 -2.49 -29.05
C HIS A 253 -25.42 -1.39 -27.97
N ARG A 254 -26.54 -1.12 -27.28
CA ARG A 254 -26.62 -0.13 -26.19
C ARG A 254 -25.59 -0.38 -25.08
N ALA A 255 -25.33 -1.65 -24.75
CA ALA A 255 -24.36 -2.03 -23.73
C ALA A 255 -22.92 -1.66 -24.10
N VAL A 256 -22.51 -1.93 -25.33
CA VAL A 256 -21.16 -1.60 -25.84
C VAL A 256 -20.99 -0.08 -25.97
N ASN A 257 -22.00 0.61 -26.50
CA ASN A 257 -21.97 2.08 -26.60
C ASN A 257 -21.90 2.76 -25.23
N GLN A 258 -22.61 2.22 -24.22
CA GLN A 258 -22.58 2.75 -22.85
C GLN A 258 -21.28 2.39 -22.09
N ALA A 259 -20.67 1.23 -22.38
CA ALA A 259 -19.36 0.86 -21.86
C ALA A 259 -18.26 1.77 -22.44
N ASN A 260 -18.34 2.11 -23.73
CA ASN A 260 -17.37 2.92 -24.45
C ASN A 260 -17.56 4.44 -24.31
N ALA A 261 -18.58 4.88 -23.56
CA ALA A 261 -18.83 6.28 -23.30
C ALA A 261 -17.72 6.89 -22.43
N HIS A 262 -17.22 8.07 -22.84
CA HIS A 262 -16.22 8.81 -22.07
C HIS A 262 -16.81 9.25 -20.73
N ARG A 263 -16.15 8.90 -19.61
CA ARG A 263 -16.57 9.32 -18.27
C ARG A 263 -15.57 10.32 -17.74
N HIS A 264 -15.86 11.62 -17.89
CA HIS A 264 -14.95 12.72 -17.55
C HIS A 264 -14.42 12.73 -16.10
N LYS A 265 -15.06 12.02 -15.17
CA LYS A 265 -14.64 11.93 -13.77
C LYS A 265 -13.68 10.76 -13.48
N LEU A 266 -13.46 9.87 -14.44
CA LEU A 266 -12.68 8.64 -14.26
C LEU A 266 -11.36 8.69 -15.02
N LYS A 267 -10.28 8.42 -14.29
CA LYS A 267 -8.93 8.19 -14.82
C LYS A 267 -8.76 6.76 -15.35
N ALA A 268 -9.50 5.81 -14.80
CA ALA A 268 -9.62 4.46 -15.35
C ALA A 268 -11.06 3.95 -15.21
N THR A 269 -11.54 3.26 -16.23
CA THR A 269 -12.88 2.66 -16.29
C THR A 269 -12.89 1.19 -15.89
N GLY A 270 -11.72 0.57 -15.76
CA GLY A 270 -11.55 -0.84 -15.44
C GLY A 270 -10.09 -1.24 -15.42
N ILE A 271 -9.84 -2.51 -15.10
CA ILE A 271 -8.51 -3.13 -15.13
C ILE A 271 -8.58 -4.34 -16.05
N GLY A 272 -7.58 -4.53 -16.90
CA GLY A 272 -7.37 -5.75 -17.66
C GLY A 272 -6.10 -6.44 -17.24
N GLY A 273 -6.05 -7.76 -17.34
CA GLY A 273 -4.85 -8.52 -17.01
C GLY A 273 -4.75 -9.82 -17.79
N CYS A 274 -3.53 -10.35 -17.83
CA CYS A 274 -3.28 -11.69 -18.33
C CYS A 274 -3.08 -12.64 -17.15
N ALA A 275 -3.64 -13.85 -17.23
CA ALA A 275 -3.42 -14.91 -16.27
C ALA A 275 -3.11 -16.23 -17.00
N CYS A 276 -2.45 -17.16 -16.34
CA CYS A 276 -2.34 -18.52 -16.86
C CYS A 276 -3.71 -19.21 -16.80
N ALA A 277 -4.12 -19.85 -17.90
CA ALA A 277 -5.44 -20.50 -17.98
C ALA A 277 -5.61 -21.64 -16.96
N PRO A 278 -4.62 -22.54 -16.77
CA PRO A 278 -4.82 -23.71 -15.92
C PRO A 278 -4.89 -23.38 -14.42
N HIS A 279 -4.19 -22.34 -13.96
CA HIS A 279 -4.02 -22.07 -12.53
C HIS A 279 -4.56 -20.69 -12.10
N GLY A 280 -4.99 -19.84 -13.03
CA GLY A 280 -5.55 -18.52 -12.73
C GLY A 280 -4.55 -17.51 -12.16
N CYS A 281 -3.25 -17.81 -12.11
CA CYS A 281 -2.26 -16.87 -11.59
C CYS A 281 -2.00 -15.74 -12.59
N PHE A 282 -2.07 -14.50 -12.11
CA PHE A 282 -1.77 -13.31 -12.91
C PHE A 282 -0.31 -13.31 -13.37
N ILE A 283 -0.08 -12.87 -14.62
CA ILE A 283 1.26 -12.69 -15.16
C ILE A 283 1.83 -11.37 -14.58
N PRO A 284 3.03 -11.38 -13.98
CA PRO A 284 3.70 -10.17 -13.51
C PRO A 284 3.80 -9.12 -14.62
N HIS A 285 3.68 -7.84 -14.24
CA HIS A 285 3.81 -6.71 -15.17
C HIS A 285 2.95 -6.85 -16.45
N SER A 286 1.71 -7.32 -16.31
CA SER A 286 0.75 -7.51 -17.42
C SER A 286 -0.62 -6.87 -17.20
N LEU A 287 -0.90 -6.40 -15.98
CA LEU A 287 -2.16 -5.71 -15.67
C LEU A 287 -2.10 -4.25 -16.10
N VAL A 288 -3.19 -3.76 -16.67
CA VAL A 288 -3.29 -2.41 -17.23
C VAL A 288 -4.62 -1.75 -16.88
N ASP A 289 -4.58 -0.43 -16.72
CA ASP A 289 -5.78 0.38 -16.58
C ASP A 289 -6.44 0.63 -17.94
N PHE A 290 -7.77 0.48 -18.01
CA PHE A 290 -8.54 0.88 -19.17
C PHE A 290 -8.99 2.33 -19.08
N GLN A 291 -8.80 3.07 -20.17
CA GLN A 291 -9.21 4.48 -20.26
C GLN A 291 -10.64 4.66 -20.76
N LYS A 292 -11.18 3.69 -21.53
CA LYS A 292 -12.51 3.76 -22.14
C LYS A 292 -13.11 2.37 -22.35
N GLY A 293 -13.94 1.89 -21.42
CA GLY A 293 -14.79 0.71 -21.66
C GLY A 293 -14.04 -0.51 -22.20
N GLU A 294 -14.61 -1.13 -23.24
CA GLU A 294 -14.02 -2.27 -23.94
C GLU A 294 -12.87 -1.88 -24.89
N ARG A 295 -12.55 -0.60 -25.09
CA ARG A 295 -11.42 -0.19 -25.95
C ARG A 295 -10.12 -0.78 -25.41
N TYR A 296 -9.59 -1.74 -26.14
CA TYR A 296 -8.42 -2.48 -25.75
C TYR A 296 -7.16 -1.92 -26.38
N ARG A 297 -6.26 -1.46 -25.52
CA ARG A 297 -4.86 -1.21 -25.85
C ARG A 297 -4.05 -2.01 -24.84
N ILE A 298 -4.05 -3.34 -24.99
CA ILE A 298 -3.23 -4.21 -24.15
C ILE A 298 -1.89 -4.36 -24.88
N PRO A 299 -0.75 -4.00 -24.26
CA PRO A 299 0.54 -4.36 -24.83
C PRO A 299 0.55 -5.87 -24.99
N LYS A 300 0.87 -6.40 -26.18
CA LYS A 300 1.21 -7.84 -26.26
C LYS A 300 2.26 -8.06 -25.17
N PRO A 301 2.10 -9.05 -24.28
CA PRO A 301 3.19 -9.38 -23.37
C PRO A 301 4.41 -9.48 -24.26
N ALA A 302 5.48 -8.75 -23.92
CA ALA A 302 6.77 -9.01 -24.54
C ALA A 302 6.88 -10.53 -24.49
N ARG A 303 7.17 -11.18 -25.64
CA ARG A 303 7.58 -12.59 -25.57
C ARG A 303 8.54 -12.60 -24.41
N LEU A 304 8.20 -13.34 -23.34
CA LEU A 304 9.17 -13.68 -22.34
C LEU A 304 10.20 -14.43 -23.18
N THR A 305 11.17 -13.69 -23.70
CA THR A 305 12.31 -14.24 -24.38
C THR A 305 12.88 -15.12 -23.31
N ALA A 306 12.74 -16.42 -23.54
CA ALA A 306 13.48 -17.43 -22.82
C ALA A 306 14.94 -16.99 -22.83
N GLY A 307 15.33 -16.30 -21.77
CA GLY A 307 16.66 -16.28 -21.22
C GLY A 307 16.64 -17.27 -20.08
#